data_AF-A0A1B6EUH3-F1
#
_entry.id   AF-A0A1B6EUH3-F1
#
_cell.length_a   1.000
_cell.length_b   1.000
_cell.length_c   1.000
_cell.angle_alpha   90.00
_cell.angle_beta   90.00
_cell.angle_gamma   90.00
#
_symmetry.space_group_name_H-M   'P 1'
#
loop_
_entity.id
_entity.type
_entity.pdbx_description
1 polymer ?
#
loop_
_entity_poly.entity_id
_entity_poly.type
_entity_poly.pdbx_seq_one_letter_code
_entity_poly.pdbx_strand_id
1 'polypeptide(L)'
;YVNSLRGLAGRCQFGASLDERLRDQLLLGINNEEWQKELLRQHTDASCLFSDVEKTALNLERADRTQKQVTSFSNHDSHQTNATRPLKTDLQPSQPVTTLIRGQHCFRCGS
;
A
#
# COMPACT_ATOMS: atom_id res chain seq x y z
N TYR A 1 -18.88 -5.60 -1.89
CA TYR A 1 -19.03 -6.46 -0.71
C TYR A 1 -19.73 -5.72 0.44
N VAL A 2 -19.13 -4.65 0.99
CA VAL A 2 -19.72 -3.92 2.13
C VAL A 2 -21.07 -3.24 1.83
N ASN A 3 -21.25 -2.67 0.63
CA ASN A 3 -22.56 -2.13 0.21
C ASN A 3 -23.67 -3.19 0.16
N SER A 4 -23.32 -4.43 -0.20
CA SER A 4 -24.26 -5.57 -0.22
C SER A 4 -24.65 -5.98 1.20
N LEU A 5 -23.67 -6.02 2.13
CA LEU A 5 -23.92 -6.27 3.55
C LEU A 5 -24.80 -5.19 4.19
N ARG A 6 -24.56 -3.91 3.90
CA ARG A 6 -25.42 -2.80 4.37
C ARG A 6 -26.85 -2.90 3.84
N GLY A 7 -27.03 -3.28 2.58
CA GLY A 7 -28.36 -3.46 1.98
C GLY A 7 -29.16 -4.66 2.52
N LEU A 8 -28.48 -5.74 2.92
CA LEU A 8 -29.11 -6.85 3.64
C LEU A 8 -29.44 -6.47 5.08
N ALA A 9 -28.53 -5.76 5.76
CA ALA A 9 -28.70 -5.42 7.16
C ALA A 9 -29.76 -4.33 7.41
N GLY A 10 -30.02 -3.45 6.44
CA GLY A 10 -31.08 -2.45 6.53
C GLY A 10 -32.51 -3.01 6.57
N ARG A 11 -32.72 -4.28 6.19
CA ARG A 11 -34.02 -4.98 6.28
C ARG A 11 -34.21 -5.77 7.57
N CYS A 12 -33.15 -5.91 8.35
CA CYS A 12 -33.19 -6.66 9.60
C CYS A 12 -33.28 -5.66 10.75
N GLN A 13 -34.22 -5.91 11.67
CA GLN A 13 -34.48 -5.06 12.84
C GLN A 13 -33.35 -5.18 13.89
N PHE A 14 -32.12 -4.86 13.51
CA PHE A 14 -30.94 -5.02 14.34
C PHE A 14 -30.78 -3.93 15.42
N GLY A 15 -31.58 -2.87 15.36
CA GLY A 15 -31.61 -1.80 16.35
C GLY A 15 -30.23 -1.18 16.57
N ALA A 16 -29.94 -0.81 17.82
CA ALA A 16 -28.66 -0.22 18.22
C ALA A 16 -27.44 -1.16 18.08
N SER A 17 -27.65 -2.48 17.90
CA SER A 17 -26.57 -3.49 17.78
C SER A 17 -26.16 -3.80 16.33
N LEU A 18 -26.72 -3.09 15.36
CA LEU A 18 -26.45 -3.30 13.93
C LEU A 18 -24.96 -3.16 13.61
N ASP A 19 -24.35 -2.05 14.04
CA ASP A 19 -22.96 -1.75 13.73
C ASP A 19 -22.01 -2.75 14.40
N GLU A 20 -22.30 -3.18 15.62
CA GLU A 20 -21.54 -4.22 16.31
C GLU A 20 -21.57 -5.54 15.53
N ARG A 21 -22.75 -5.95 15.06
CA ARG A 21 -22.90 -7.18 14.26
C ARG A 21 -22.21 -7.08 12.89
N LEU A 22 -22.33 -5.94 12.22
CA LEU A 22 -21.67 -5.71 10.94
C LEU A 22 -20.15 -5.74 11.09
N ARG A 23 -19.62 -5.17 12.17
CA ARG A 23 -18.21 -5.23 12.51
C ARG A 23 -17.77 -6.67 12.75
N ASP A 24 -18.48 -7.41 13.59
CA ASP A 24 -18.10 -8.78 13.92
C ASP A 24 -18.18 -9.69 12.69
N GLN A 25 -19.21 -9.52 11.85
CA GLN A 25 -19.33 -10.22 10.57
C GLN A 25 -18.23 -9.85 9.58
N LEU A 26 -17.80 -8.59 9.55
CA LEU A 26 -16.69 -8.17 8.70
C LEU A 26 -15.37 -8.78 9.17
N LEU A 27 -15.08 -8.71 10.47
CA LEU A 27 -13.86 -9.28 11.06
C LEU A 27 -13.78 -10.80 10.86
N LEU A 28 -14.86 -11.52 11.13
CA LEU A 28 -14.92 -12.98 10.99
C LEU A 28 -15.06 -13.43 9.52
N GLY A 29 -15.65 -12.60 8.66
CA GLY A 29 -15.95 -12.92 7.27
C GLY A 29 -14.83 -12.62 6.27
N ILE A 30 -13.71 -12.03 6.71
CA ILE A 30 -12.54 -11.80 5.86
C ILE A 30 -11.78 -13.11 5.67
N ASN A 31 -11.71 -13.59 4.43
CA ASN A 31 -10.99 -14.83 4.07
C ASN A 31 -9.46 -14.67 3.97
N ASN A 32 -8.93 -13.47 4.25
CA ASN A 32 -7.51 -13.19 4.24
C ASN A 32 -7.00 -13.11 5.69
N GLU A 33 -6.30 -14.15 6.13
CA GLU A 33 -5.82 -14.26 7.53
C GLU A 33 -4.92 -13.09 7.94
N GLU A 34 -4.07 -12.59 7.04
CA GLU A 34 -3.15 -11.49 7.36
C GLU A 34 -3.92 -10.19 7.57
N TRP A 35 -4.96 -9.95 6.77
CA TRP A 35 -5.83 -8.78 6.95
C TRP A 35 -6.68 -8.92 8.21
N GLN A 36 -7.18 -10.12 8.50
CA GLN A 36 -7.94 -10.38 9.71
C GLN A 36 -7.10 -10.14 10.97
N LYS A 37 -5.86 -10.64 11.00
CA LYS A 37 -4.91 -10.37 12.10
C LYS A 37 -4.64 -8.89 12.26
N GLU A 38 -4.39 -8.16 11.16
CA GLU A 38 -4.11 -6.73 11.22
C GLU A 38 -5.33 -5.93 11.70
N LEU A 39 -6.53 -6.29 11.25
CA LEU A 39 -7.76 -5.65 11.72
C LEU A 39 -8.02 -5.91 13.19
N LEU A 40 -7.83 -7.14 13.67
CA LEU A 40 -7.94 -7.48 15.09
C LEU A 40 -6.88 -6.77 15.94
N ARG A 41 -5.66 -6.59 15.41
CA ARG A 41 -4.58 -5.87 16.08
C ARG A 41 -4.87 -4.37 16.21
N GLN A 42 -5.49 -3.77 15.21
CA GLN A 42 -5.83 -2.34 15.22
C GLN A 42 -7.11 -2.04 16.00
N HIS A 43 -8.04 -2.99 16.06
CA HIS A 43 -9.37 -2.85 16.66
C HIS A 43 -9.57 -3.86 17.79
N THR A 44 -8.68 -3.82 18.79
CA THR A 44 -8.75 -4.69 19.98
C THR A 44 -9.89 -4.32 20.92
N ASP A 45 -10.34 -3.06 20.89
CA ASP A 45 -11.36 -2.55 21.81
C ASP A 45 -12.76 -2.79 21.28
N ALA A 46 -13.64 -3.34 22.12
CA ALA A 46 -15.04 -3.60 21.78
C ALA A 46 -15.87 -2.32 21.53
N SER A 47 -15.32 -1.14 21.84
CA SER A 47 -15.93 0.17 21.58
C SER A 47 -15.63 0.71 20.17
N CYS A 48 -14.80 0.02 19.38
CA CYS A 48 -14.50 0.49 18.03
C CYS A 48 -15.76 0.47 17.15
N LEU A 49 -15.95 1.55 16.38
CA LEU A 49 -17.09 1.71 15.50
C LEU A 49 -16.90 0.87 14.23
N PHE A 50 -18.00 0.38 13.68
CA PHE A 50 -17.99 -0.33 12.40
C PHE A 50 -17.32 0.48 11.28
N SER A 51 -17.57 1.79 11.25
CA SER A 51 -16.97 2.70 10.25
C SER A 51 -15.46 2.72 10.28
N ASP A 52 -14.86 2.57 11.46
CA ASP A 52 -13.40 2.59 11.62
C ASP A 52 -12.79 1.28 11.10
N VAL A 53 -13.43 0.15 11.40
CA VAL A 53 -13.03 -1.17 10.85
C VAL A 53 -13.21 -1.21 9.35
N GLU A 54 -14.32 -0.69 8.83
CA GLU A 54 -14.59 -0.57 7.39
C GLU A 54 -13.49 0.24 6.71
N LYS A 55 -13.10 1.39 7.29
CA LYS A 55 -12.04 2.24 6.75
C LYS A 55 -10.69 1.55 6.73
N THR A 56 -10.30 0.85 7.80
CA THR A 56 -9.06 0.08 7.83
C THR A 56 -9.07 -1.02 6.77
N ALA A 57 -10.17 -1.77 6.67
CA ALA A 57 -10.30 -2.85 5.68
C ALA A 57 -10.19 -2.32 4.23
N LEU A 58 -10.82 -1.18 3.93
CA LEU A 58 -10.70 -0.52 2.63
C LEU A 58 -9.27 -0.05 2.33
N ASN A 59 -8.55 0.43 3.34
CA ASN A 59 -7.15 0.82 3.17
C ASN A 59 -6.25 -0.39 2.89
N LEU A 60 -6.46 -1.52 3.59
CA LEU A 60 -5.75 -2.77 3.33
C LEU A 60 -6.01 -3.28 1.90
N GLU A 61 -7.26 -3.23 1.45
CA GLU A 61 -7.61 -3.60 0.06
C GLU A 61 -6.88 -2.71 -0.96
N ARG A 62 -6.88 -1.40 -0.75
CA ARG A 62 -6.19 -0.45 -1.64
C ARG A 62 -4.68 -0.66 -1.65
N ALA A 63 -4.10 -0.92 -0.47
CA ALA A 63 -2.68 -1.19 -0.34
C ALA A 63 -2.29 -2.47 -1.08
N ASP A 64 -3.04 -3.56 -0.94
CA ASP A 64 -2.81 -4.81 -1.65
C ASP A 64 -2.96 -4.67 -3.17
N ARG A 65 -3.98 -3.96 -3.64
CA ARG A 65 -4.15 -3.65 -5.07
C ARG A 65 -2.96 -2.86 -5.62
N THR A 66 -2.53 -1.84 -4.88
CA THR A 66 -1.36 -1.03 -5.25
C THR A 66 -0.09 -1.88 -5.26
N GLN A 67 0.11 -2.72 -4.24
CA GLN A 67 1.25 -3.62 -4.14
C GLN A 67 1.33 -4.56 -5.35
N LYS A 68 0.21 -5.18 -5.73
CA LYS A 68 0.12 -6.04 -6.91
C LYS A 68 0.44 -5.30 -8.22
N GLN A 69 0.02 -4.04 -8.33
CA GLN A 69 0.36 -3.22 -9.50
C GLN A 69 1.86 -2.90 -9.55
N VAL A 70 2.46 -2.43 -8.45
CA VAL A 70 3.90 -2.09 -8.43
C VAL A 70 4.78 -3.31 -8.69
N THR A 71 4.45 -4.47 -8.11
CA THR A 71 5.21 -5.71 -8.40
C THR A 71 5.04 -6.17 -9.84
N SER A 72 3.87 -5.94 -10.44
CA SER A 72 3.66 -6.24 -11.87
C SER A 72 4.52 -5.35 -12.78
N PHE A 73 4.72 -4.07 -12.42
CA PHE A 73 5.63 -3.18 -13.14
C PHE A 73 7.10 -3.56 -12.92
N SER A 74 7.50 -4.00 -11.72
CA SER A 74 8.86 -4.46 -11.45
C SER A 74 9.27 -5.71 -12.22
N ASN A 75 8.32 -6.58 -12.58
CA ASN A 75 8.61 -7.78 -13.38
C ASN A 75 8.88 -7.49 -14.86
N HIS A 76 8.55 -6.29 -15.37
CA HIS A 76 8.79 -5.92 -16.77
C HIS A 76 10.12 -5.18 -17.00
N ASP A 77 10.93 -4.99 -15.95
CA ASP A 77 12.28 -4.42 -16.04
C ASP A 77 13.33 -5.49 -15.72
N SER A 78 13.41 -6.47 -16.62
CA SER A 78 14.56 -7.36 -16.74
C SER A 78 15.23 -7.12 -18.10
N HIS A 79 15.54 -5.85 -18.39
CA HIS A 79 16.50 -5.49 -19.44
C HIS A 79 17.73 -4.84 -18.79
N GLN A 80 18.61 -5.73 -18.30
CA GLN A 80 20.06 -5.63 -18.50
C GLN A 80 20.69 -4.25 -18.21
N THR A 81 20.87 -3.92 -16.93
CA THR A 81 21.92 -2.94 -16.58
C THR A 81 23.27 -3.65 -16.68
N ASN A 82 24.03 -3.28 -17.71
CA ASN A 82 25.37 -3.80 -17.98
C ASN A 82 26.23 -3.72 -16.71
N ALA A 83 26.84 -4.86 -16.36
CA ALA A 83 27.84 -4.98 -15.32
C ALA A 83 28.95 -3.93 -15.52
N THR A 84 29.01 -2.94 -14.65
CA THR A 84 30.20 -2.08 -14.55
C THR A 84 31.33 -2.92 -13.99
N ARG A 85 32.29 -3.27 -14.86
CA ARG A 85 33.62 -3.79 -14.48
C ARG A 85 34.19 -2.94 -13.33
N PRO A 86 34.82 -3.54 -12.30
CA PRO A 86 35.63 -2.76 -11.39
C PRO A 86 36.84 -2.23 -12.17
N LEU A 87 36.90 -0.92 -12.34
CA LEU A 87 38.06 -0.24 -12.90
C LEU A 87 39.18 -0.33 -11.85
N LYS A 88 40.31 -0.91 -12.26
CA LYS A 88 41.51 -1.04 -11.43
C LYS A 88 41.95 0.34 -10.96
N THR A 89 42.06 0.52 -9.65
CA THR A 89 42.58 1.72 -9.01
C THR A 89 44.10 1.76 -9.20
N ASP A 90 44.59 2.74 -9.96
CA ASP A 90 46.00 3.15 -9.91
C ASP A 90 46.09 4.69 -9.94
N LEU A 91 46.64 5.23 -8.84
CA LEU A 91 47.35 6.51 -8.66
C LEU A 91 46.66 7.89 -8.91
N GLN A 92 46.13 8.46 -7.80
CA GLN A 92 46.40 9.80 -7.21
C GLN A 92 46.06 11.14 -7.98
N PRO A 93 46.10 12.35 -7.33
CA PRO A 93 44.93 13.24 -7.23
C PRO A 93 45.10 14.66 -7.84
N SER A 94 44.00 15.30 -8.26
CA SER A 94 43.91 16.77 -8.39
C SER A 94 42.46 17.24 -8.60
N GLN A 95 41.99 18.13 -7.73
CA GLN A 95 40.68 18.81 -7.68
C GLN A 95 40.59 19.93 -8.78
N PRO A 96 39.43 20.56 -9.12
CA PRO A 96 38.32 20.89 -8.21
C PRO A 96 36.88 20.72 -8.73
N VAL A 97 36.01 20.60 -7.72
CA VAL A 97 34.55 20.54 -7.72
C VAL A 97 33.89 21.57 -8.65
N THR A 98 33.09 21.11 -9.60
CA THR A 98 32.06 21.94 -10.26
C THR A 98 30.75 21.76 -9.49
N THR A 99 30.41 22.72 -8.64
CA THR A 99 29.10 22.78 -8.00
C THR A 99 28.03 23.05 -9.07
N LEU A 100 27.12 22.10 -9.27
CA LEU A 100 25.93 22.30 -10.12
C LEU A 100 25.08 23.44 -9.53
N ILE A 101 24.99 24.55 -10.26
CA ILE A 101 24.12 25.67 -9.88
C ILE A 101 22.67 25.30 -10.20
N ARG A 102 21.83 25.40 -9.17
CA ARG A 102 20.38 25.17 -9.25
C ARG A 102 19.75 26.16 -10.24
N GLY A 103 19.18 25.64 -11.32
CA GLY A 103 18.36 26.40 -12.26
C GLY A 103 18.84 26.44 -13.72
N GLN A 104 19.97 25.81 -14.07
CA GLN A 104 20.41 25.76 -15.47
C GLN A 104 20.46 24.33 -16.02
N HIS A 105 19.35 23.98 -16.66
CA HIS A 105 19.21 23.00 -17.74
C HIS A 105 19.38 21.49 -17.40
N CYS A 106 18.31 20.88 -16.88
CA CYS A 106 17.90 19.53 -17.27
C CYS A 106 16.86 19.61 -18.39
N PHE A 107 17.31 19.81 -19.63
CA PHE A 107 16.47 19.57 -20.80
C PHE A 107 16.75 18.15 -21.27
N ARG A 108 15.81 17.24 -21.00
CA ARG A 108 15.42 16.11 -21.85
C ARG A 108 16.33 16.01 -23.10
N CYS A 109 17.45 15.30 -22.97
CA CYS A 109 18.38 15.11 -24.07
C CYS A 109 17.67 14.29 -25.16
N GLY A 110 17.51 14.88 -26.34
CA GLY A 110 16.86 14.24 -27.47
C GLY A 110 16.71 15.17 -28.67
N SER A 111 17.74 15.22 -29.50
CA SER A 111 17.69 15.12 -30.97
C SER A 111 19.07 14.68 -31.45
#